data_AF-A0A246E2K3-F1
#
_entry.id   AF-A0A246E2K3-F1
#
_cell.length_a   1.000
_cell.length_b   1.000
_cell.length_c   1.000
_cell.angle_alpha   90.00
_cell.angle_beta   90.00
_cell.angle_gamma   90.00
#
_symmetry.space_group_name_H-M   'P 1'
#
loop_
_entity.id
_entity.type
_entity.pdbx_description
1 polymer ?
#
loop_
_entity_poly.entity_id
_entity_poly.type
_entity_poly.pdbx_seq_one_letter_code
_entity_poly.pdbx_strand_id
1 'polypeptide(L)'
;MLAKAEIVVEARVRSLSISPSGLITTDKDFPGQLVRAELEIKKVVKGKFAAKEAIVYGIPFPPGPFTELTTMALIYGYEGHDTFEWELSQADMDHGMGWFRINDCIYHKFPELDVGPR
;
A
#
# COMPACT_ATOMS: atom_id res chain seq x y z
N MET A 1 -13.58 2.54 11.95
CA MET A 1 -12.96 1.62 10.97
C MET A 1 -11.67 0.98 11.50
N LEU A 2 -10.74 1.72 12.13
CA LEU A 2 -9.60 1.18 12.90
C LEU A 2 -9.91 -0.01 13.84
N ALA A 3 -11.12 -0.07 14.40
CA ALA A 3 -11.53 -1.13 15.31
C ALA A 3 -11.42 -2.54 14.69
N LYS A 4 -11.67 -2.68 13.38
CA LYS A 4 -11.66 -3.98 12.67
C LYS A 4 -10.29 -4.41 12.15
N ALA A 5 -9.39 -3.47 11.87
CA ALA A 5 -8.05 -3.77 11.33
C ALA A 5 -7.21 -4.58 12.32
N GLU A 6 -6.59 -5.68 11.91
CA GLU A 6 -5.77 -6.49 12.83
C GLU A 6 -4.37 -5.88 13.05
N ILE A 7 -3.77 -5.38 11.98
CA ILE A 7 -2.44 -4.77 11.97
C ILE A 7 -2.52 -3.40 11.29
N VAL A 8 -2.04 -2.37 11.97
CA VAL A 8 -1.93 -1.01 11.43
C VAL A 8 -0.51 -0.51 11.65
N VAL A 9 0.09 0.01 10.60
CA VAL A 9 1.47 0.52 10.59
C VAL A 9 1.50 1.96 10.10
N GLU A 10 2.43 2.74 10.61
CA GLU A 10 2.85 3.99 10.00
C GLU A 10 4.00 3.68 9.06
N ALA A 11 3.83 4.00 7.78
CA ALA A 11 4.74 3.58 6.73
C ALA A 11 5.06 4.70 5.73
N ARG A 12 6.24 4.60 5.11
CA ARG A 12 6.70 5.46 4.01
C ARG A 12 6.83 4.64 2.74
N VAL A 13 6.42 5.17 1.59
CA VAL A 13 6.69 4.55 0.29
C VAL A 13 8.16 4.75 -0.09
N ARG A 14 8.90 3.67 -0.27
CA ARG A 14 10.27 3.68 -0.81
C ARG A 14 10.29 3.59 -2.32
N SER A 15 9.37 2.81 -2.88
CA SER A 15 9.27 2.56 -4.31
C SER A 15 7.84 2.22 -4.67
N LEU A 16 7.41 2.68 -5.84
CA LEU A 16 6.13 2.34 -6.45
C LEU A 16 6.37 1.99 -7.92
N SER A 17 5.87 0.84 -8.35
CA SER A 17 5.97 0.40 -9.74
C SER A 17 4.65 -0.16 -10.23
N ILE A 18 4.31 0.15 -11.47
CA ILE A 18 3.26 -0.53 -12.24
C ILE A 18 3.98 -1.30 -13.34
N SER A 19 3.80 -2.62 -13.38
CA SER A 19 4.45 -3.48 -14.37
C SER A 19 3.49 -4.56 -14.87
N PRO A 20 3.76 -5.21 -16.01
CA PRO A 20 3.05 -6.43 -16.38
C PRO A 20 3.01 -7.41 -15.21
N SER A 21 1.84 -7.98 -14.93
CA SER A 21 1.65 -8.87 -13.78
C SER A 21 2.34 -10.22 -13.96
N GLY A 22 2.56 -10.63 -15.22
CA GLY A 22 3.05 -11.97 -15.56
C GLY A 22 2.04 -13.09 -15.26
N LEU A 23 0.84 -12.74 -14.79
CA LEU A 23 -0.21 -13.70 -14.46
C LEU A 23 -0.87 -14.19 -15.75
N ILE A 24 -0.98 -15.51 -15.87
CA ILE A 24 -1.79 -16.16 -16.91
C ILE A 24 -3.18 -16.36 -16.31
N THR A 25 -4.12 -15.54 -16.75
CA THR A 25 -5.50 -15.51 -16.28
C THR A 25 -6.44 -16.08 -17.33
N THR A 26 -7.44 -16.85 -16.89
CA THR A 26 -8.56 -17.30 -17.74
C THR A 26 -9.64 -16.22 -17.87
N ASP A 27 -9.64 -15.25 -16.97
CA ASP A 27 -10.48 -14.06 -17.03
C ASP A 27 -9.81 -13.00 -17.93
N LYS A 28 -10.52 -12.63 -19.01
CA LYS A 28 -10.04 -11.68 -20.01
C LYS A 28 -10.13 -10.22 -19.56
N ASP A 29 -10.94 -9.94 -18.55
CA ASP A 29 -11.13 -8.59 -18.01
C ASP A 29 -10.18 -8.32 -16.83
N PHE A 30 -9.43 -9.34 -16.40
CA PHE A 30 -8.45 -9.19 -15.33
C PHE A 30 -7.28 -8.29 -15.78
N PRO A 31 -6.88 -7.28 -14.98
CA PRO A 31 -5.80 -6.38 -15.35
C PRO A 31 -4.48 -7.12 -15.60
N GLY A 32 -3.91 -6.93 -16.80
CA GLY A 32 -2.59 -7.45 -17.15
C GLY A 32 -1.43 -6.76 -16.43
N GLN A 33 -1.71 -5.76 -15.59
CA GLN A 33 -0.73 -4.98 -14.85
C GLN A 33 -0.92 -5.18 -13.34
N LEU A 34 0.19 -5.16 -12.61
CA LEU A 34 0.24 -5.22 -11.16
C LEU A 34 0.92 -3.95 -10.62
N VAL A 35 0.31 -3.37 -9.60
CA VAL A 35 0.92 -2.32 -8.78
C VAL A 35 1.68 -3.00 -7.65
N ARG A 36 2.91 -2.56 -7.43
CA ARG A 36 3.74 -2.98 -6.31
C ARG A 36 4.27 -1.74 -5.60
N ALA A 37 4.01 -1.64 -4.29
CA ALA A 37 4.60 -0.60 -3.45
C ALA A 37 5.48 -1.25 -2.36
N GLU A 38 6.70 -0.74 -2.24
CA GLU A 38 7.60 -1.07 -1.15
C GLU A 38 7.44 -0.05 -0.04
N LEU A 39 7.11 -0.54 1.15
CA LEU A 39 6.86 0.26 2.32
C LEU A 39 7.98 0.08 3.33
N GLU A 40 8.52 1.19 3.84
CA GLU A 40 9.32 1.23 5.05
C GLU A 40 8.40 1.43 6.24
N ILE A 41 8.45 0.53 7.22
CA ILE A 41 7.65 0.62 8.45
C ILE A 41 8.39 1.48 9.47
N LYS A 42 7.80 2.63 9.81
CA LYS A 42 8.33 3.54 10.83
C LYS A 42 7.85 3.15 12.22
N LYS A 43 6.59 2.73 12.33
CA LYS A 43 5.96 2.38 13.60
C LYS A 43 4.83 1.39 13.41
N VAL A 44 4.65 0.48 14.38
CA VAL A 44 3.43 -0.33 14.48
C VAL A 44 2.44 0.42 15.37
N VAL A 45 1.30 0.80 14.80
CA VAL A 45 0.21 1.55 15.48
C VAL A 45 -0.74 0.57 16.18
N LYS A 46 -1.02 -0.59 15.56
CA LYS A 46 -1.90 -1.64 16.10
C LYS A 46 -1.39 -3.02 15.68
N GLY A 47 -1.59 -4.02 16.55
CA GLY A 47 -1.26 -5.42 16.27
C GLY A 47 0.23 -5.73 16.50
N LYS A 48 0.69 -6.85 15.92
CA LYS A 48 2.11 -7.26 15.96
C LYS A 48 2.63 -7.41 14.54
N PHE A 49 3.68 -6.67 14.21
CA PHE A 49 4.38 -6.78 12.94
C PHE A 49 5.88 -6.61 13.19
N ALA A 50 6.67 -7.64 12.93
CA ALA A 50 8.10 -7.65 13.29
C ALA A 50 9.01 -7.11 12.18
N ALA A 51 8.53 -7.09 10.93
CA ALA A 51 9.32 -6.65 9.80
C ALA A 51 9.40 -5.12 9.75
N LYS A 52 10.54 -4.61 9.27
CA LYS A 52 10.78 -3.18 9.03
C LYS A 52 10.33 -2.73 7.65
N GLU A 53 9.97 -3.67 6.79
CA GLU A 53 9.52 -3.41 5.43
C GLU A 53 8.32 -4.29 5.13
N ALA A 54 7.45 -3.81 4.25
CA ALA A 54 6.34 -4.57 3.71
C ALA A 54 6.24 -4.31 2.20
N ILE A 55 5.91 -5.35 1.44
CA ILE A 55 5.57 -5.20 0.02
C ILE A 55 4.07 -5.41 -0.10
N VAL A 56 3.38 -4.40 -0.63
CA VAL A 56 1.95 -4.47 -0.91
C VAL A 56 1.72 -4.50 -2.41
N TYR A 57 0.74 -5.28 -2.82
CA TYR A 57 0.38 -5.49 -4.22
C TYR A 57 -1.08 -5.16 -4.48
N GLY A 58 -1.38 -4.66 -5.68
CA GLY A 58 -2.73 -4.37 -6.10
C GLY A 58 -2.87 -4.36 -7.61
N ILE A 59 -4.09 -4.14 -8.08
CA ILE A 59 -4.36 -3.89 -9.50
C ILE A 59 -4.59 -2.38 -9.69
N PRO A 60 -4.22 -1.80 -10.85
CA PRO A 60 -4.39 -0.38 -11.15
C PRO A 60 -5.86 -0.03 -11.46
N PHE A 61 -6.80 -0.52 -10.64
CA PHE A 61 -8.23 -0.27 -10.75
C PHE A 61 -8.75 0.26 -9.40
N PRO A 62 -9.59 1.31 -9.38
CA PRO A 62 -10.22 1.76 -8.15
C PRO A 62 -11.22 0.72 -7.61
N PRO A 63 -11.41 0.62 -6.28
CA PRO A 63 -10.91 1.54 -5.26
C PRO A 63 -9.57 1.08 -4.64
N GLY A 64 -8.70 2.05 -4.41
CA GLY A 64 -7.42 1.88 -3.71
C GLY A 64 -6.68 3.22 -3.68
N PRO A 65 -5.79 3.46 -2.70
CA PRO A 65 -5.12 4.75 -2.52
C PRO A 65 -3.98 4.96 -3.55
N PHE A 66 -4.24 4.66 -4.81
CA PHE A 66 -3.23 4.66 -5.86
C PHE A 66 -2.68 6.06 -6.14
N THR A 67 -3.57 7.06 -6.13
CA THR A 67 -3.22 8.47 -6.32
C THR A 67 -2.28 8.94 -5.20
N GLU A 68 -2.58 8.57 -3.97
CA GLU A 68 -1.86 8.97 -2.78
C GLU A 68 -0.50 8.27 -2.69
N LEU A 69 -0.45 6.96 -2.98
CA LEU A 69 0.81 6.22 -3.12
C LEU A 69 1.70 6.82 -4.19
N THR A 70 1.14 7.15 -5.36
CA THR A 70 1.87 7.79 -6.46
C THR A 70 2.38 9.17 -6.06
N THR A 71 1.54 9.95 -5.39
CA THR A 71 1.90 11.27 -4.87
C THR A 71 3.08 11.17 -3.91
N MET A 72 3.04 10.25 -2.94
CA MET A 72 4.14 10.07 -2.00
C MET A 72 5.43 9.55 -2.64
N ALA A 73 5.31 8.65 -3.62
CA ALA A 73 6.46 8.19 -4.39
C ALA A 73 7.14 9.33 -5.16
N LEU A 74 6.36 10.30 -5.65
CA LEU A 74 6.85 11.46 -6.40
C LEU A 74 7.37 12.59 -5.49
N ILE A 75 6.74 12.82 -4.32
CA ILE A 75 7.07 13.89 -3.38
C ILE A 75 7.91 13.35 -2.22
N TYR A 76 8.93 12.55 -2.52
CA TYR A 76 9.80 11.96 -1.49
C TYR A 76 10.50 13.07 -0.69
N GLY A 77 10.23 13.16 0.63
CA GLY A 77 10.98 14.00 1.57
C GLY A 77 10.33 15.33 1.99
N TYR A 78 9.09 15.29 2.50
CA TYR A 78 8.44 16.47 3.09
C TYR A 78 8.60 16.47 4.62
N GLU A 79 9.71 16.98 5.17
CA GLU A 79 9.90 17.33 6.60
C GLU A 79 9.31 16.37 7.69
N GLY A 80 9.26 15.06 7.44
CA GLY A 80 8.66 14.08 8.38
C GLY A 80 7.14 13.85 8.23
N HIS A 81 6.51 14.46 7.21
CA HIS A 81 5.17 14.20 6.71
C HIS A 81 5.16 13.22 5.53
N ASP A 82 6.16 12.36 5.40
CA ASP A 82 6.28 11.38 4.30
C ASP A 82 5.84 9.98 4.71
N THR A 83 4.97 9.90 5.72
CA THR A 83 4.41 8.66 6.27
C THR A 83 2.89 8.71 6.34
N PHE A 84 2.25 7.55 6.23
CA PHE A 84 0.80 7.37 6.42
C PHE A 84 0.52 6.17 7.29
N GLU A 85 -0.61 6.21 8.00
CA GLU A 85 -1.14 5.00 8.63
C GLU A 85 -1.77 4.10 7.57
N TRP A 86 -1.51 2.80 7.67
CA TRP A 86 -1.91 1.79 6.70
C TRP A 86 -2.36 0.51 7.40
N GLU A 87 -3.47 -0.07 6.94
CA GLU A 87 -3.92 -1.40 7.35
C GLU A 87 -3.22 -2.49 6.53
N LEU A 88 -2.43 -3.34 7.17
CA LEU A 88 -1.84 -4.50 6.51
C LEU A 88 -2.86 -5.63 6.44
N SER A 89 -3.52 -5.76 5.28
CA SER A 89 -4.43 -6.87 4.97
C SER A 89 -3.73 -7.92 4.13
N GLN A 90 -3.54 -9.11 4.70
CA GLN A 90 -2.99 -10.25 4.00
C GLN A 90 -4.10 -10.97 3.21
N ALA A 91 -3.83 -11.29 1.95
CA ALA A 91 -4.54 -12.34 1.25
C ALA A 91 -3.71 -13.61 1.30
N ASP A 92 -4.35 -14.70 1.70
CA ASP A 92 -3.73 -16.02 1.67
C ASP A 92 -3.72 -16.57 0.24
N MET A 93 -2.64 -17.25 -0.08
CA MET A 93 -2.44 -18.02 -1.29
C MET A 93 -2.21 -19.48 -0.91
N ASP A 94 -2.09 -20.35 -1.91
CA ASP A 94 -1.82 -21.77 -1.65
C ASP A 94 -0.45 -21.97 -0.99
N HIS A 95 -0.28 -23.13 -0.33
CA HIS A 95 0.96 -23.55 0.33
C HIS A 95 1.46 -22.62 1.45
N GLY A 96 0.55 -21.91 2.13
CA GLY A 96 0.91 -21.02 3.24
C GLY A 96 1.65 -19.75 2.79
N MET A 97 1.61 -19.45 1.50
CA MET A 97 2.07 -18.17 0.98
C MET A 97 0.98 -17.12 1.17
N GLY A 98 1.38 -15.86 1.27
CA GLY A 98 0.46 -14.75 1.36
C GLY A 98 1.12 -13.49 0.85
N TRP A 99 0.30 -12.52 0.48
CA TRP A 99 0.74 -11.20 0.03
C TRP A 99 -0.13 -10.12 0.66
N PHE A 100 0.45 -8.95 0.93
CA PHE A 100 -0.32 -7.83 1.42
C PHE A 100 -0.99 -7.09 0.26
N ARG A 101 -2.24 -6.67 0.47
CA ARG A 101 -3.06 -6.06 -0.57
C ARG A 101 -3.09 -4.54 -0.46
N ILE A 102 -3.06 -3.88 -1.62
CA ILE A 102 -3.33 -2.43 -1.76
C ILE A 102 -4.83 -2.17 -1.74
N ASN A 103 -5.61 -2.97 -2.45
CA ASN A 103 -7.02 -2.67 -2.76
C ASN A 103 -8.00 -3.04 -1.62
N ASP A 104 -7.54 -3.82 -0.64
CA ASP A 104 -8.30 -4.13 0.59
C ASP A 104 -7.96 -3.18 1.74
N CYS A 105 -7.16 -2.15 1.49
CA CYS A 105 -6.80 -1.16 2.49
C CYS A 105 -7.97 -0.16 2.67
N ILE A 106 -8.86 -0.46 3.62
CA ILE A 106 -10.04 0.35 3.94
C ILE A 106 -9.65 1.58 4.79
N TYR A 107 -8.50 1.53 5.46
CA TYR A 107 -8.01 2.59 6.31
C TYR A 107 -6.63 3.07 5.85
N HIS A 108 -6.59 4.31 5.36
CA HIS A 108 -5.36 5.05 5.13
C HIS A 108 -5.52 6.48 5.65
N LYS A 109 -4.47 7.02 6.28
CA LYS A 109 -4.40 8.44 6.65
C LYS A 109 -3.15 9.05 6.05
N PHE A 110 -3.29 9.55 4.83
CA PHE A 110 -2.24 10.33 4.20
C PHE A 110 -2.14 11.69 4.88
N PRO A 111 -0.92 12.25 5.01
CA PRO A 111 -0.76 13.63 5.41
C PRO A 111 -1.46 14.51 4.37
N GLU A 112 -2.17 15.54 4.83
CA GLU A 112 -2.74 16.54 3.93
C GLU A 112 -1.57 17.19 3.18
N LEU A 113 -1.65 17.19 1.85
CA LEU A 113 -0.72 17.95 1.03
C LEU A 113 -1.02 19.43 1.29
N ASP A 114 -0.22 20.09 2.11
CA ASP A 114 -0.19 21.55 2.15
C ASP A 114 0.57 22.05 0.90
N VAL A 115 -0.08 21.88 -0.25
CA VAL A 115 0.32 22.56 -1.48
C VAL A 115 -0.15 24.00 -1.36
N GLY A 116 0.68 24.83 -0.72
CA GLY A 116 0.50 26.28 -0.68
C GLY A 116 0.18 26.87 -2.07
N PRO A 117 -0.39 28.09 -2.14
CA PRO A 117 -0.90 28.64 -3.38
C PRO A 117 0.17 28.66 -4.49
N ARG A 118 -0.20 28.11 -5.65
CA ARG A 118 0.61 28.12 -6.89
C ARG A 118 0.78 29.52 -7.45
#